data_AF-A0A8C6ZQ23-F1
#
_entry.id   AF-A0A8C6ZQ23-F1
#
_cell.length_a   1.000
_cell.length_b   1.000
_cell.length_c   1.000
_cell.angle_alpha   90.00
_cell.angle_beta   90.00
_cell.angle_gamma   90.00
#
_symmetry.space_group_name_H-M   'P 1'
#
loop_
_entity.id
_entity.type
_entity.pdbx_description
1 polymer ?
#
loop_
_entity_poly.entity_id
_entity_poly.type
_entity_poly.pdbx_seq_one_letter_code
_entity_poly.pdbx_strand_id
1 'polypeptide(L)'
;MKDLHSDDNEDESDEADENDNDSELERPVMSYDEVKSPIKQSKSDKQIKNGECDKIVNLIEETGHFHITNTTFDFDLCSLDKTTVRKLQSYLETSGTS
;
A
#
# COMPACT_ATOMS: atom_id res chain seq x y z
N MET A 1 -39.28 -23.58 -28.10
CA MET A 1 -40.08 -22.85 -27.10
C MET A 1 -39.35 -22.94 -25.78
N LYS A 2 -39.46 -21.89 -24.94
CA LYS A 2 -38.91 -21.84 -23.59
C LYS A 2 -39.90 -22.53 -22.66
N ASP A 3 -39.42 -23.47 -21.85
CA ASP A 3 -40.14 -23.95 -20.68
C ASP A 3 -39.38 -23.47 -19.44
N LEU A 4 -40.03 -22.59 -18.69
CA LEU A 4 -39.63 -22.11 -17.37
C LEU A 4 -40.41 -22.92 -16.35
N HIS A 5 -39.72 -23.71 -15.53
CA HIS A 5 -40.24 -24.09 -14.22
C HIS A 5 -39.08 -24.07 -13.23
N SER A 6 -39.14 -23.06 -12.35
CA SER A 6 -38.35 -22.91 -11.14
C SER A 6 -38.72 -24.02 -10.16
N ASP A 7 -37.74 -24.65 -9.54
CA ASP A 7 -37.94 -25.22 -8.20
C ASP A 7 -36.65 -25.00 -7.40
N ASP A 8 -36.79 -24.06 -6.50
CA ASP A 8 -35.91 -23.72 -5.38
C ASP A 8 -36.09 -24.82 -4.34
N ASN A 9 -35.03 -25.58 -4.04
CA ASN A 9 -34.97 -26.38 -2.83
C ASN A 9 -33.51 -26.51 -2.40
N GLU A 10 -33.08 -25.57 -1.55
CA GLU A 10 -31.92 -25.74 -0.70
C GLU A 10 -32.27 -26.79 0.37
N ASP A 11 -31.50 -27.88 0.46
CA ASP A 11 -31.64 -28.89 1.52
C ASP A 11 -30.24 -29.32 1.99
N GLU A 12 -29.82 -28.61 3.03
CA GLU A 12 -29.08 -29.06 4.22
C GLU A 12 -28.43 -30.45 4.13
N SER A 13 -27.08 -30.49 4.14
CA SER A 13 -26.35 -31.74 4.37
C SER A 13 -25.40 -31.61 5.56
N ASP A 14 -25.97 -31.94 6.72
CA ASP A 14 -25.42 -32.52 7.95
C ASP A 14 -24.12 -31.95 8.54
N GLU A 15 -24.32 -31.16 9.60
CA GLU A 15 -23.36 -30.81 10.63
C GLU A 15 -23.15 -31.98 11.60
N ALA A 16 -21.97 -32.60 11.58
CA ALA A 16 -21.50 -33.44 12.66
C ALA A 16 -19.97 -33.35 12.77
N ASP A 17 -19.48 -32.43 13.60
CA ASP A 17 -18.24 -32.67 14.33
C ASP A 17 -18.47 -32.28 15.79
N GLU A 18 -18.76 -33.32 16.58
CA GLU A 18 -18.80 -33.25 18.03
C GLU A 18 -17.41 -32.92 18.54
N ASN A 19 -17.20 -31.68 18.96
CA ASN A 19 -16.07 -31.34 19.82
C ASN A 19 -16.59 -30.83 21.15
N ASP A 20 -16.83 -31.79 22.04
CA ASP A 20 -16.93 -31.63 23.47
C ASP A 20 -15.68 -30.92 24.00
N ASN A 21 -15.79 -29.62 24.25
CA ASN A 21 -14.82 -28.90 25.08
C ASN A 21 -15.57 -28.17 26.19
N ASP A 22 -16.06 -28.98 27.12
CA ASP A 22 -16.33 -28.57 28.50
C ASP A 22 -15.02 -28.08 29.13
N SER A 23 -14.77 -26.78 28.97
CA SER A 23 -13.81 -26.03 29.75
C SER A 23 -14.37 -24.64 29.92
N GLU A 24 -15.24 -24.52 30.91
CA GLU A 24 -15.64 -23.27 31.55
C GLU A 24 -14.40 -22.54 32.10
N LEU A 25 -13.65 -21.90 31.19
CA LEU A 25 -12.66 -20.89 31.51
C LEU A 25 -13.19 -19.59 30.92
N GLU A 26 -13.59 -18.71 31.83
CA GLU A 26 -14.19 -17.40 31.58
C GLU A 26 -13.58 -16.71 30.36
N ARG A 27 -14.34 -16.70 29.26
CA ARG A 27 -13.96 -15.96 28.06
C ARG A 27 -14.17 -14.48 28.40
N PRO A 28 -13.13 -13.61 28.32
CA PRO A 28 -13.38 -12.18 28.41
C PRO A 28 -14.35 -11.83 27.29
N VAL A 29 -15.49 -11.24 27.64
CA VAL A 29 -16.48 -10.73 26.68
C VAL A 29 -15.79 -9.62 25.90
N MET A 30 -15.13 -9.98 24.81
CA MET A 30 -14.70 -9.03 23.79
C MET A 30 -15.99 -8.57 23.10
N SER A 31 -16.48 -7.40 23.50
CA SER A 31 -17.52 -6.67 22.77
C SER A 31 -17.10 -6.56 21.30
N TYR A 32 -17.90 -7.11 20.38
CA TYR A 32 -17.60 -7.18 18.95
C TYR A 32 -17.61 -5.84 18.19
N ASP A 33 -17.51 -4.71 18.89
CA ASP A 33 -17.37 -3.37 18.32
C ASP A 33 -15.90 -2.90 18.24
N GLU A 34 -14.92 -3.81 18.25
CA GLU A 34 -13.51 -3.42 18.07
C GLU A 34 -12.73 -4.31 17.10
N VAL A 35 -13.23 -4.44 15.87
CA VAL A 35 -12.44 -4.94 14.73
C VAL A 35 -12.28 -3.88 13.64
N LYS A 36 -11.65 -2.75 13.98
CA LYS A 36 -10.82 -2.03 13.01
C LYS A 36 -9.51 -1.63 13.65
N SER A 37 -8.60 -2.60 13.70
CA SER A 37 -7.18 -2.28 13.84
C SER A 37 -6.76 -1.47 12.61
N PRO A 38 -6.38 -0.18 12.73
CA PRO A 38 -5.82 0.53 11.59
C PRO A 38 -4.50 -0.15 11.22
N ILE A 39 -4.39 -0.59 9.97
CA ILE A 39 -3.14 -1.05 9.38
C ILE A 39 -2.10 0.03 9.66
N LYS A 40 -1.04 -0.32 10.39
CA LYS A 40 0.09 0.58 10.63
C LYS A 40 0.71 0.88 9.27
N GLN A 41 0.38 2.02 8.66
CA GLN A 41 1.04 2.52 7.45
C GLN A 41 2.46 2.93 7.83
N SER A 42 3.36 1.95 7.82
CA SER A 42 4.80 2.19 7.81
C SER A 42 5.24 2.42 6.36
N LYS A 43 5.42 3.68 6.01
CA LYS A 43 6.50 4.24 5.17
C LYS A 43 6.23 5.73 5.08
N SER A 44 7.20 6.53 5.49
CA SER A 44 7.19 7.98 5.35
C SER A 44 7.06 8.34 3.87
N ASP A 45 5.84 8.63 3.42
CA ASP A 45 5.61 9.26 2.13
C ASP A 45 6.16 10.68 2.23
N LYS A 46 7.45 10.82 1.93
CA LYS A 46 8.13 12.11 1.92
C LYS A 46 7.59 12.87 0.72
N GLN A 47 6.52 13.62 0.94
CA GLN A 47 5.99 14.55 -0.05
C GLN A 47 7.06 15.62 -0.31
N ILE A 48 7.66 15.54 -1.49
CA ILE A 48 8.60 16.57 -1.96
C ILE A 48 7.75 17.80 -2.30
N LYS A 49 8.09 18.93 -1.68
CA LYS A 49 7.41 20.21 -1.96
C LYS A 49 7.60 20.55 -3.44
N ASN A 50 6.58 21.11 -4.09
CA ASN A 50 6.62 21.43 -5.53
C ASN A 50 7.90 22.20 -5.97
N GLY A 51 8.43 23.10 -5.14
CA GLY A 51 9.66 23.85 -5.47
C GLY A 51 10.98 23.07 -5.31
N GLU A 52 10.96 21.90 -4.67
CA GLU A 52 12.11 20.99 -4.61
C GLU A 52 12.09 20.00 -5.78
N CYS A 53 10.89 19.72 -6.34
CA CYS A 53 10.75 18.92 -7.55
C CYS A 53 11.50 19.54 -8.73
N ASP A 54 11.39 20.85 -8.95
CA ASP A 54 12.07 21.53 -10.06
C ASP A 54 13.60 21.36 -10.00
N LYS A 55 14.19 21.42 -8.80
CA LYS A 55 15.63 21.23 -8.60
C LYS A 55 16.06 19.81 -8.93
N ILE A 56 15.22 18.83 -8.55
CA ILE A 56 15.47 17.42 -8.84
C ILE A 56 15.34 17.18 -10.35
N VAL A 57 14.29 17.71 -10.99
CA VAL A 57 14.08 17.59 -12.45
C VAL A 57 15.28 18.15 -13.20
N ASN A 58 15.72 19.37 -12.90
CA ASN A 58 16.89 19.98 -13.55
C ASN A 58 18.16 19.14 -13.35
N LEU A 59 18.37 18.62 -12.14
CA LEU A 59 19.53 17.78 -11.84
C LEU A 59 19.52 16.48 -12.65
N ILE A 60 18.36 15.82 -12.77
CA ILE A 60 18.22 14.60 -13.57
C ILE A 60 18.33 14.92 -15.06
N GLU A 61 17.78 16.05 -15.52
CA GLU A 61 17.85 16.49 -16.91
C GLU A 61 19.30 16.66 -17.39
N GLU A 62 20.16 17.26 -16.56
CA GLU A 62 21.61 17.39 -16.85
C GLU A 62 22.31 16.04 -17.09
N THR A 63 21.78 14.95 -16.53
CA THR A 63 22.36 13.62 -16.72
C THR A 63 21.93 12.94 -18.02
N GLY A 64 20.77 13.31 -18.58
CA GLY A 64 20.16 12.61 -19.71
C GLY A 64 19.64 11.19 -19.40
N HIS A 65 19.74 10.71 -18.16
CA HIS A 65 19.33 9.37 -17.75
C HIS A 65 17.91 9.35 -17.19
N PHE A 66 16.94 9.67 -18.05
CA PHE A 66 15.52 9.73 -17.69
C PHE A 66 14.63 9.24 -18.84
N HIS A 67 13.39 8.92 -18.50
CA HIS A 67 12.31 8.64 -19.44
C HIS A 67 11.21 9.68 -19.25
N ILE A 68 10.86 10.37 -20.33
CA ILE A 68 9.72 11.30 -20.35
C ILE A 68 8.59 10.63 -21.13
N THR A 69 7.39 10.66 -20.55
CA THR A 69 6.14 10.37 -21.25
C THR A 69 5.28 11.64 -21.33
N ASN A 70 4.13 11.57 -21.99
CA ASN A 70 3.20 12.70 -22.05
C ASN A 70 2.72 13.20 -20.69
N THR A 71 2.84 12.36 -19.65
CA THR A 71 2.26 12.62 -18.33
C THR A 71 3.26 12.50 -17.18
N THR A 72 4.45 11.96 -17.43
CA THR A 72 5.41 11.63 -16.37
C THR A 72 6.84 11.94 -16.75
N PHE A 73 7.64 12.24 -15.73
CA PHE A 73 9.09 12.32 -15.79
C PHE A 73 9.63 11.25 -14.84
N ASP A 74 10.24 10.22 -15.39
CA ASP A 74 10.68 9.02 -14.68
C ASP A 74 12.20 8.87 -14.79
N PHE A 75 12.85 8.35 -13.76
CA PHE A 75 14.29 8.08 -13.78
C PHE A 75 14.65 6.91 -12.86
N ASP A 76 15.67 6.16 -13.26
CA ASP A 76 16.16 5.00 -12.52
C ASP A 76 17.42 5.37 -11.72
N LEU A 77 17.39 5.19 -10.41
CA LEU A 77 18.53 5.52 -9.54
C LEU A 77 19.79 4.71 -9.85
N CYS A 78 19.65 3.48 -10.38
CA CYS A 78 20.78 2.64 -10.75
C CYS A 78 21.52 3.13 -12.01
N SER A 79 20.86 3.95 -12.82
CA SER A 79 21.42 4.53 -14.05
C SER A 79 22.17 5.84 -13.78
N LEU A 80 22.07 6.40 -12.57
CA LEU A 80 22.72 7.65 -12.20
C LEU A 80 24.11 7.43 -11.61
N ASP A 81 25.01 8.39 -11.83
CA ASP A 81 26.29 8.42 -11.16
C ASP A 81 26.16 8.67 -9.65
N LYS A 82 27.11 8.14 -8.88
CA LYS A 82 27.16 8.29 -7.41
C LYS A 82 27.18 9.75 -6.95
N THR A 83 27.75 10.64 -7.76
CA THR A 83 27.79 12.09 -7.50
C THR A 83 26.40 12.71 -7.59
N THR A 84 25.62 12.35 -8.61
CA THR A 84 24.23 12.77 -8.79
C THR A 84 23.36 12.26 -7.66
N VAL A 85 23.50 10.97 -7.29
CA VAL A 85 22.77 10.39 -6.15
C VAL A 85 23.06 11.13 -4.84
N ARG A 86 24.31 11.54 -4.60
CA ARG A 86 24.68 12.34 -3.43
C ARG A 86 24.03 13.73 -3.43
N LYS A 87 23.93 14.38 -4.60
CA LYS A 87 23.23 15.68 -4.74
C LYS A 87 21.72 15.54 -4.49
N LEU A 88 21.09 14.51 -5.07
CA LEU A 88 19.69 14.14 -4.80
C LEU A 88 19.44 13.98 -3.30
N GLN A 89 20.29 13.20 -2.63
CA GLN A 89 20.19 12.99 -1.19
C GLN A 89 20.28 14.30 -0.41
N SER A 90 21.19 15.21 -0.80
CA SER A 90 21.33 16.53 -0.17
C SER A 90 20.06 17.38 -0.29
N TYR A 91 19.37 17.37 -1.44
CA TYR A 91 18.11 18.11 -1.61
C TYR A 91 16.98 17.53 -0.75
N LEU A 92 16.94 16.21 -0.59
CA LEU A 92 15.91 15.55 0.20
C LEU A 92 16.15 15.69 1.72
N GLU A 93 17.40 15.71 2.18
CA GLU A 93 17.75 15.82 3.59
C GLU A 93 17.46 17.22 4.16
N THR A 94 17.61 18.28 3.35
CA THR A 94 17.28 19.66 3.78
C THR A 94 15.80 19.87 4.07
N SER A 95 14.93 19.01 3.58
CA SER A 95 13.48 19.13 3.74
C SER A 95 12.93 18.57 5.06
N GLY A 96 13.72 17.82 5.83
CA GLY A 96 13.28 17.06 7.01
C GLY A 96 13.67 17.63 8.38
N THR A 97 14.42 18.73 8.44
CA THR A 97 14.97 19.28 9.71
C THR A 97 14.52 20.72 10.01
N SER A 98 13.36 21.16 9.53
CA SER A 98 12.81 22.50 9.83
C SER A 98 11.47 22.42 10.53
#